data_AF-R7ZTZ8-F1
#
_entry.id   AF-R7ZTZ8-F1
#
_cell.length_a   1.000
_cell.length_b   1.000
_cell.length_c   1.000
_cell.angle_alpha   90.00
_cell.angle_beta   90.00
_cell.angle_gamma   90.00
#
_symmetry.space_group_name_H-M   'P 1'
#
loop_
_entity.id
_entity.type
_entity.pdbx_description
1 polymer ?
#
loop_
_entity_poly.entity_id
_entity_poly.type
_entity_poly.pdbx_seq_one_letter_code
_entity_poly.pdbx_strand_id
1 'polypeptide(L)'
;MVGSRPKIIAKQRGTERLSAMGSYNFDTGQITVSFHKKGNYKSFKKHLKKVRDTYSDQSRITIVLDNVRYRHVKLLKKWMLKNTKMELVYLPPYSPELNPIQRAWWYMRKKITHNRYVHTMEERLVAFWKMFSHFQKPNEELKRFCEINY
;
A
#
# COMPACT_ATOMS: atom_id res chain seq x y z
N MET A 1 -28.67 22.37 22.23
CA MET A 1 -27.50 22.78 21.42
C MET A 1 -27.76 22.43 19.96
N VAL A 2 -27.87 23.43 19.09
CA VAL A 2 -28.02 23.22 17.64
C VAL A 2 -26.63 22.95 17.07
N GLY A 3 -26.38 21.73 16.59
CA GLY A 3 -25.08 21.36 16.03
C GLY A 3 -24.81 22.13 14.74
N SER A 4 -23.72 22.90 14.69
CA SER A 4 -23.26 23.53 13.46
C SER A 4 -22.47 22.52 12.62
N ARG A 5 -22.76 22.45 11.32
CA ARG A 5 -21.96 21.71 10.33
C ARG A 5 -21.06 22.70 9.60
N PRO A 6 -19.81 22.92 10.05
CA PRO A 6 -18.92 23.83 9.36
C PRO A 6 -18.72 23.37 7.91
N LYS A 7 -19.01 24.25 6.95
CA LYS A 7 -18.72 24.00 5.53
C LYS A 7 -17.22 24.14 5.33
N ILE A 8 -16.54 23.02 5.13
CA ILE A 8 -15.11 23.02 4.82
C ILE A 8 -14.94 23.27 3.32
N ILE A 9 -14.31 24.39 2.96
CA ILE A 9 -13.98 24.72 1.57
C ILE A 9 -12.77 23.86 1.15
N ALA A 10 -13.01 22.63 0.73
CA ALA A 10 -11.99 21.76 0.15
C ALA A 10 -11.88 22.02 -1.37
N LYS A 11 -11.11 23.03 -1.78
CA LYS A 11 -10.78 23.21 -3.21
C LYS A 11 -9.95 22.01 -3.68
N GLN A 12 -10.43 21.23 -4.65
CA GLN A 12 -9.65 20.14 -5.29
C GLN A 12 -8.43 20.66 -6.09
N ARG A 13 -8.36 21.98 -6.35
CA ARG A 13 -7.30 22.62 -7.15
C ARG A 13 -6.10 22.93 -6.24
N GLY A 14 -4.93 22.38 -6.56
CA GLY A 14 -3.71 22.57 -5.76
C GLY A 14 -3.47 21.50 -4.67
N THR A 15 -4.23 20.40 -4.67
CA THR A 15 -4.01 19.31 -3.70
C THR A 15 -2.64 18.66 -3.90
N GLU A 16 -1.82 18.70 -2.84
CA GLU A 16 -0.64 17.86 -2.74
C GLU A 16 -1.04 16.38 -2.82
N ARG A 17 -0.30 15.60 -3.60
CA ARG A 17 -0.54 14.18 -3.78
C ARG A 17 0.75 13.39 -3.64
N LEU A 18 0.68 12.32 -2.86
CA LEU A 18 1.72 11.32 -2.75
C LEU A 18 1.12 9.94 -3.04
N SER A 19 1.76 9.17 -3.90
CA SER A 19 1.36 7.81 -4.22
C SER A 19 2.02 6.84 -3.26
N ALA A 20 1.22 6.06 -2.53
CA ALA A 20 1.70 4.94 -1.73
C ALA A 20 1.66 3.64 -2.55
N MET A 21 2.72 2.84 -2.45
CA MET A 21 2.75 1.45 -2.87
C MET A 21 2.88 0.59 -1.62
N GLY A 22 1.99 -0.39 -1.46
CA GLY A 22 1.97 -1.27 -0.30
C GLY A 22 2.06 -2.72 -0.72
N SER A 23 2.80 -3.51 0.06
CA SER A 23 2.85 -4.96 -0.03
C SER A 23 2.53 -5.54 1.33
N TYR A 24 1.51 -6.38 1.38
CA TYR A 24 1.02 -7.03 2.59
C TYR A 24 1.49 -8.49 2.59
N ASN A 25 2.06 -8.94 3.70
CA ASN A 25 2.46 -10.32 3.93
C ASN A 25 1.26 -11.07 4.54
N PHE A 26 0.78 -12.07 3.83
CA PHE A 26 -0.40 -12.84 4.21
C PHE A 26 -0.18 -13.66 5.49
N ASP A 27 1.02 -14.19 5.68
CA ASP A 27 1.33 -15.09 6.79
C ASP A 27 1.47 -14.32 8.11
N THR A 28 2.11 -13.16 8.05
CA THR A 28 2.52 -12.40 9.25
C THR A 28 1.66 -11.17 9.52
N GLY A 29 0.83 -10.73 8.58
CA GLY A 29 0.10 -9.47 8.66
C GLY A 29 0.99 -8.23 8.49
N GLN A 30 2.30 -8.40 8.28
CA GLN A 30 3.25 -7.31 8.11
C GLN A 30 3.02 -6.58 6.78
N ILE A 31 3.23 -5.27 6.76
CA ILE A 31 3.06 -4.45 5.56
C ILE A 31 4.29 -3.58 5.29
N THR A 32 4.75 -3.61 4.04
CA THR A 32 5.85 -2.79 3.53
C THR A 32 5.26 -1.69 2.67
N VAL A 33 5.57 -0.43 2.96
CA VAL A 33 5.08 0.72 2.17
C VAL A 33 6.21 1.61 1.68
N SER A 34 6.05 2.13 0.47
CA SER A 34 6.89 3.18 -0.08
C SER A 34 6.05 4.31 -0.67
N PHE A 35 6.53 5.54 -0.52
CA PHE A 35 5.85 6.75 -1.01
C PHE A 35 6.62 7.37 -2.16
N HIS A 36 5.89 7.84 -3.18
CA HIS A 36 6.45 8.41 -4.40
C HIS A 36 5.59 9.56 -4.91
N LYS A 37 6.21 10.59 -5.49
CA LYS A 37 5.46 11.70 -6.13
C LYS A 37 4.62 11.24 -7.33
N LYS A 38 5.06 10.20 -8.04
CA LYS A 38 4.37 9.63 -9.21
C LYS A 38 4.49 8.11 -9.20
N GLY A 39 3.40 7.42 -9.55
CA GLY A 39 3.40 5.98 -9.78
C GLY A 39 3.87 5.67 -11.19
N ASN A 40 5.06 5.08 -11.31
CA ASN A 40 5.65 4.60 -12.55
C ASN A 40 6.54 3.36 -12.30
N TYR A 41 7.20 2.88 -13.36
CA TYR A 41 8.12 1.74 -13.25
C TYR A 41 9.28 1.96 -12.26
N LYS A 42 9.86 3.17 -12.21
CA LYS A 42 10.98 3.46 -11.30
C LYS A 42 10.54 3.38 -9.84
N SER A 43 9.38 3.96 -9.50
CA SER A 43 8.81 3.85 -8.15
C SER A 43 8.46 2.40 -7.81
N PHE A 44 7.91 1.66 -8.77
CA PHE A 44 7.54 0.25 -8.56
C PHE A 44 8.78 -0.62 -8.31
N LYS A 45 9.83 -0.48 -9.14
CA LYS A 45 11.11 -1.16 -8.93
C LYS A 45 11.74 -0.81 -7.57
N LYS A 46 11.67 0.45 -7.14
CA LYS A 46 12.14 0.86 -5.80
C LYS A 46 11.34 0.15 -4.70
N HIS A 47 10.03 0.04 -4.85
CA HIS A 47 9.18 -0.70 -3.91
C HIS A 47 9.55 -2.18 -3.85
N LEU A 48 9.72 -2.84 -5.01
CA LEU A 48 10.11 -4.25 -5.05
C LEU A 48 11.48 -4.51 -4.40
N LYS A 49 12.46 -3.60 -4.59
CA LYS A 49 13.73 -3.67 -3.85
C LYS A 49 13.51 -3.58 -2.35
N LYS A 50 12.68 -2.65 -1.89
CA LYS A 50 12.36 -2.52 -0.46
C LYS A 50 11.73 -3.79 0.10
N VAL A 51 10.81 -4.41 -0.63
CA VAL A 51 10.19 -5.70 -0.23
C VAL A 51 11.27 -6.79 -0.14
N ARG A 52 12.11 -6.94 -1.18
CA ARG A 52 13.22 -7.90 -1.19
C ARG A 52 14.15 -7.74 0.02
N ASP A 53 14.51 -6.50 0.33
CA ASP A 53 15.44 -6.18 1.40
C ASP A 53 14.78 -6.37 2.78
N THR A 54 13.45 -6.19 2.87
CA THR A 54 12.67 -6.46 4.10
C THR A 54 12.60 -7.96 4.40
N TYR A 55 12.51 -8.81 3.37
CA TYR A 55 12.41 -10.28 3.48
C TYR A 55 13.71 -10.94 2.97
N SER A 56 14.86 -10.37 3.31
CA SER A 56 16.18 -10.83 2.82
C SER A 56 16.57 -12.21 3.32
N ASP A 57 16.00 -12.63 4.44
CA ASP A 57 16.13 -13.93 5.11
C ASP A 57 15.36 -15.07 4.41
N GLN A 58 14.31 -14.75 3.64
CA GLN A 58 13.48 -15.77 2.99
C GLN A 58 14.18 -16.42 1.79
N SER A 59 13.96 -17.70 1.49
CA SER A 59 14.58 -18.32 0.30
C SER A 59 13.89 -17.92 -1.01
N ARG A 60 12.58 -17.61 -0.95
CA ARG A 60 11.74 -17.23 -2.09
C ARG A 60 10.69 -16.21 -1.66
N ILE A 61 10.38 -15.25 -2.54
CA ILE A 61 9.36 -14.21 -2.32
C ILE A 61 8.41 -14.19 -3.52
N THR A 62 7.17 -14.61 -3.32
CA THR A 62 6.13 -14.52 -4.35
C THR A 62 5.27 -13.28 -4.10
N ILE A 63 5.24 -12.37 -5.06
CA ILE A 63 4.49 -11.12 -4.96
C ILE A 63 3.26 -11.21 -5.85
N VAL A 64 2.10 -11.30 -5.22
CA VAL A 64 0.81 -11.21 -5.90
C VAL A 64 0.47 -9.75 -6.13
N LEU A 65 0.16 -9.42 -7.38
CA LEU A 65 -0.06 -8.06 -7.84
C LEU A 65 -1.45 -7.95 -8.50
N ASP A 66 -2.03 -6.75 -8.51
CA ASP A 66 -3.24 -6.42 -9.27
C ASP A 66 -2.93 -5.99 -10.72
N ASN A 67 -3.92 -6.02 -11.61
CA ASN A 67 -3.76 -5.78 -13.06
C ASN A 67 -3.42 -4.32 -13.47
N VAL A 68 -2.71 -3.57 -12.62
CA VAL A 68 -2.34 -2.20 -12.93
C VAL A 68 -1.29 -2.15 -14.05
N ARG A 69 -1.47 -1.19 -14.97
CA ARG A 69 -0.73 -1.03 -16.23
C ARG A 69 0.80 -0.95 -16.11
N TYR A 70 1.35 -0.83 -14.89
CA TYR A 70 2.81 -0.84 -14.63
C TYR A 70 3.51 -2.13 -15.07
N ARG A 71 2.73 -3.15 -15.45
CA ARG A 71 3.14 -4.52 -15.76
C ARG A 71 3.83 -4.74 -17.11
N HIS A 72 3.61 -3.89 -18.11
CA HIS A 72 4.10 -4.14 -19.48
C HIS A 72 5.52 -3.62 -19.79
N VAL A 73 6.31 -3.26 -18.78
CA VAL A 73 7.64 -2.69 -19.05
C VAL A 73 8.64 -3.83 -19.22
N LYS A 74 9.13 -4.04 -20.45
CA LYS A 74 10.24 -4.98 -20.78
C LYS A 74 11.43 -4.86 -19.80
N LEU A 75 11.64 -3.68 -19.22
CA LEU A 75 12.66 -3.39 -18.22
C LEU A 75 12.48 -4.15 -16.90
N LEU A 76 11.24 -4.42 -16.47
CA LEU A 76 10.98 -5.19 -15.26
C LEU A 76 11.39 -6.64 -15.45
N LYS A 77 11.06 -7.24 -16.60
CA LYS A 77 11.45 -8.62 -16.95
C LYS A 77 12.96 -8.82 -16.86
N LYS A 78 13.76 -7.91 -17.47
CA LYS A 78 15.23 -7.97 -17.40
C LYS A 78 15.76 -7.87 -15.95
N TRP A 79 15.10 -7.09 -15.10
CA TRP A 79 15.49 -6.97 -13.71
C TRP A 79 15.10 -8.21 -12.89
N MET A 80 13.92 -8.78 -13.13
CA MET A 80 13.46 -10.02 -12.48
C MET A 80 14.36 -11.20 -12.80
N LEU A 81 14.89 -11.31 -14.03
CA LEU A 81 15.86 -12.36 -14.41
C LEU A 81 17.15 -12.32 -13.56
N LYS A 82 17.55 -11.15 -13.06
CA LYS A 82 18.70 -10.99 -12.16
C LYS A 82 18.33 -11.14 -10.67
N ASN A 83 17.05 -11.28 -10.35
CA ASN A 83 16.52 -11.35 -8.99
C ASN A 83 15.63 -12.59 -8.86
N THR A 84 16.22 -13.77 -9.10
CA THR A 84 15.55 -15.08 -9.18
C THR A 84 14.83 -15.50 -7.90
N LYS A 85 15.21 -14.93 -6.75
CA LYS A 85 14.50 -15.11 -5.47
C LYS A 85 13.08 -14.53 -5.46
N MET A 86 12.76 -13.58 -6.35
CA MET A 86 11.43 -12.97 -6.44
C MET A 86 10.66 -13.45 -7.66
N GLU A 87 9.38 -13.72 -7.46
CA GLU A 87 8.42 -14.03 -8.52
C GLU A 87 7.22 -13.08 -8.46
N LEU A 88 6.67 -12.71 -9.62
CA LEU A 88 5.48 -11.87 -9.71
C LEU A 88 4.30 -12.69 -10.25
N VAL A 89 3.24 -12.81 -9.46
CA VAL A 89 2.00 -13.49 -9.82
C VAL A 89 0.88 -12.47 -9.98
N TYR A 90 -0.01 -12.72 -10.94
CA TYR A 90 -0.97 -11.75 -11.43
C TYR A 90 -2.38 -12.20 -11.09
N LEU A 91 -3.11 -11.39 -10.32
CA LEU A 91 -4.54 -11.64 -10.06
C LEU A 91 -5.35 -11.57 -11.36
N PRO A 92 -6.51 -12.25 -11.40
CA PRO A 92 -7.51 -12.07 -12.46
C PRO A 92 -7.89 -10.59 -12.63
N PRO A 93 -8.23 -10.16 -13.85
CA PRO A 93 -8.75 -8.81 -14.09
C PRO A 93 -9.98 -8.51 -13.22
N TYR A 94 -10.07 -7.27 -12.74
CA TYR A 94 -11.22 -6.76 -11.97
C TYR A 94 -11.54 -7.50 -10.67
N SER A 95 -10.54 -8.10 -10.01
CA SER A 95 -10.69 -8.77 -8.71
C SER A 95 -10.06 -8.00 -7.53
N PRO A 96 -10.51 -6.78 -7.19
CA PRO A 96 -9.97 -6.03 -6.05
C PRO A 96 -10.23 -6.71 -4.70
N GLU A 97 -11.28 -7.53 -4.58
CA GLU A 97 -11.62 -8.34 -3.40
C GLU A 97 -10.52 -9.36 -3.05
N LEU A 98 -9.77 -9.82 -4.07
CA LEU A 98 -8.64 -10.73 -3.91
C LEU A 98 -7.33 -10.02 -3.53
N ASN A 99 -7.35 -8.69 -3.34
CA ASN A 99 -6.16 -7.92 -3.00
C ASN A 99 -6.23 -7.39 -1.55
N PRO A 100 -5.65 -8.10 -0.57
CA PRO A 100 -5.71 -7.76 0.86
C PRO A 100 -5.22 -6.33 1.17
N ILE A 101 -4.31 -5.78 0.35
CA ILE A 101 -3.80 -4.42 0.56
C ILE A 101 -4.92 -3.37 0.49
N GLN A 102 -5.97 -3.62 -0.30
CA GLN A 102 -7.10 -2.70 -0.41
C GLN A 102 -7.88 -2.63 0.90
N ARG A 103 -7.98 -3.75 1.63
CA ARG A 103 -8.58 -3.78 2.98
C ARG A 103 -7.71 -3.03 3.98
N ALA A 104 -6.38 -3.18 3.91
CA ALA A 104 -5.45 -2.39 4.73
C ALA A 104 -5.59 -0.87 4.48
N TRP A 105 -5.73 -0.46 3.21
CA TRP A 105 -5.98 0.95 2.86
C TRP A 105 -7.33 1.46 3.33
N TRP A 106 -8.37 0.64 3.23
CA TRP A 106 -9.66 0.99 3.79
C TRP A 106 -9.59 1.17 5.31
N TYR A 107 -8.94 0.24 6.01
CA TYR A 107 -8.74 0.30 7.46
C TYR A 107 -8.02 1.58 7.88
N MET A 108 -6.92 1.89 7.19
CA MET A 108 -6.19 3.14 7.35
C MET A 108 -7.07 4.37 7.18
N ARG A 109 -7.85 4.46 6.09
CA ARG A 109 -8.77 5.59 5.86
C ARG A 109 -9.82 5.71 6.95
N LYS A 110 -10.33 4.58 7.46
CA LYS A 110 -11.28 4.54 8.57
C LYS A 110 -10.68 5.09 9.88
N LYS A 111 -9.40 4.86 10.13
CA LYS A 111 -8.71 5.34 11.35
C LYS A 111 -8.24 6.79 11.24
N ILE A 112 -7.78 7.22 10.07
CA ILE A 112 -7.11 8.50 9.90
C ILE A 112 -8.07 9.59 9.41
N THR A 113 -8.79 9.34 8.32
CA THR A 113 -9.52 10.39 7.59
C THR A 113 -11.03 10.32 7.75
N HIS A 114 -11.59 9.18 8.18
CA HIS A 114 -13.02 9.05 8.38
C HIS A 114 -13.47 9.92 9.55
N ASN A 115 -14.43 10.81 9.29
CA ASN A 115 -14.98 11.80 10.23
C ASN A 115 -13.94 12.70 10.91
N ARG A 116 -12.76 12.88 10.29
CA ARG A 116 -11.67 13.72 10.80
C ARG A 116 -11.16 14.63 9.70
N TYR A 117 -10.98 15.90 10.02
CA TYR A 117 -10.36 16.83 9.09
C TYR A 117 -8.84 16.76 9.22
N VAL A 118 -8.16 16.42 8.11
CA VAL A 118 -6.70 16.40 8.01
C VAL A 118 -6.31 17.29 6.85
N HIS A 119 -5.74 18.44 7.17
CA HIS A 119 -5.62 19.58 6.27
C HIS A 119 -4.42 19.41 5.32
N THR A 120 -3.26 19.04 5.84
CA THR A 120 -2.01 19.04 5.06
C THR A 120 -1.54 17.62 4.72
N MET A 121 -0.65 17.49 3.72
CA MET A 121 -0.03 16.20 3.42
C MET A 121 0.87 15.74 4.58
N GLU A 122 1.55 16.68 5.23
CA GLU A 122 2.41 16.40 6.39
C GLU A 122 1.61 15.77 7.54
N GLU A 123 0.48 16.37 7.92
CA GLU A 123 -0.40 15.82 8.96
C GLU A 123 -0.88 14.41 8.61
N ARG A 124 -1.21 14.17 7.32
CA ARG A 124 -1.60 12.83 6.84
C ARG A 124 -0.46 11.83 6.97
N LEU A 125 0.77 12.23 6.65
CA LEU A 125 1.95 11.38 6.77
C LEU A 125 2.30 11.08 8.22
N VAL A 126 2.20 12.07 9.12
CA VAL A 126 2.39 11.86 10.56
C VAL A 126 1.36 10.88 11.11
N ALA A 127 0.07 11.09 10.80
CA ALA A 127 -1.00 10.19 11.22
C ALA A 127 -0.84 8.79 10.61
N PHE A 128 -0.42 8.73 9.34
CA PHE A 128 -0.08 7.47 8.66
C PHE A 128 1.00 6.74 9.43
N TRP A 129 2.16 7.35 9.67
CA TRP A 129 3.29 6.67 10.30
C TRP A 129 3.04 6.32 11.77
N LYS A 130 2.26 7.14 12.50
CA LYS A 130 1.84 6.82 13.87
C LYS A 130 1.06 5.51 13.94
N MET A 131 0.18 5.26 12.96
CA MET A 131 -0.56 4.01 12.87
C MET A 131 0.29 2.90 12.27
N PHE A 132 0.96 3.19 11.15
CA PHE A 132 1.57 2.21 10.27
C PHE A 132 2.85 1.60 10.82
N SER A 133 3.59 2.31 11.67
CA SER A 133 4.80 1.79 12.33
C SER A 133 4.54 0.46 13.04
N HIS A 134 3.36 0.28 13.63
CA HIS A 134 2.92 -0.95 14.29
C HIS A 134 2.77 -2.12 13.31
N PHE A 135 2.34 -1.83 12.07
CA PHE A 135 2.13 -2.86 11.04
C PHE A 135 3.38 -3.14 10.20
N GLN A 136 4.49 -2.42 10.42
CA GLN A 136 5.78 -2.74 9.80
C GLN A 136 6.43 -4.02 10.37
N LYS A 137 5.84 -4.59 11.43
CA LYS A 137 6.22 -5.87 12.03
C LYS A 137 5.06 -6.86 11.91
N PRO A 138 5.32 -8.17 12.08
CA PRO A 138 4.26 -9.17 12.21
C PRO A 138 3.19 -8.72 13.20
N ASN A 139 1.92 -8.82 12.82
CA ASN A 139 0.80 -8.40 13.64
C ASN A 139 -0.49 -9.15 13.28
N GLU A 140 -1.22 -9.59 14.31
CA GLU A 140 -2.47 -10.33 14.16
C GLU A 140 -3.67 -9.43 13.82
N GLU A 141 -3.61 -8.14 14.18
CA GLU A 141 -4.69 -7.19 13.94
C GLU A 141 -4.96 -7.04 12.44
N LEU A 142 -3.94 -6.65 11.67
CA LEU A 142 -4.09 -6.48 10.22
C LEU A 142 -4.33 -7.83 9.54
N LYS A 143 -3.79 -8.93 10.09
CA LYS A 143 -4.04 -10.28 9.61
C LYS A 143 -5.52 -10.62 9.61
N ARG A 144 -6.19 -10.46 10.76
CA ARG A 144 -7.65 -10.67 10.90
C ARG A 144 -8.47 -9.75 10.00
N PHE A 145 -8.05 -8.48 9.85
CA PHE A 145 -8.79 -7.53 9.01
C PHE A 145 -8.63 -7.80 7.51
N CYS A 146 -7.48 -8.31 7.09
CA CYS A 146 -7.13 -8.57 5.70
C CYS A 146 -7.39 -10.01 5.26
N GLU A 147 -7.81 -10.89 6.19
CA GLU A 147 -8.24 -12.25 5.89
C GLU A 147 -9.41 -12.23 4.90
N ILE A 148 -9.25 -12.96 3.79
CA ILE A 148 -10.28 -13.07 2.78
C ILE A 148 -11.10 -14.32 3.13
N ASN A 149 -12.21 -14.10 3.82
CA ASN A 149 -13.18 -15.15 4.14
C ASN A 149 -14.12 -15.31 2.95
N TYR A 150 -14.13 -16.50 2.36
CA TYR A 150 -15.15 -16.95 1.41
C TYR A 150 -15.81 -18.19 2.00
#